data_AF-A0A0E4H697-F1
#
_entry.id   AF-A0A0E4H697-F1
#
_cell.length_a   1.000
_cell.length_b   1.000
_cell.length_c   1.000
_cell.angle_alpha   90.00
_cell.angle_beta   90.00
_cell.angle_gamma   90.00
#
_symmetry.space_group_name_H-M   'P 1'
#
loop_
_entity.id
_entity.type
_entity.pdbx_description
1 polymer ?
#
loop_
_entity_poly.entity_id
_entity_poly.type
_entity_poly.pdbx_seq_one_letter_code
_entity_poly.pdbx_strand_id
1 'polypeptide(L)'
;MYGKKLSKNNQFIERTLTGLNIEGNDKRLCKLGFEFNESNTNEDCILVIGLNPAGGENVVKHESEERLNLNSLSQDNIKTTHVYNSYYRPIYKLMSEITGNNVKWPWCNKSWDELDTEFDKNKLSIYKEKLKLEFDKHKDRRFTLYIGDMFYYHETKSKMLPLIKETNYSEYCRDMLKLHIKVLRESKKSIKFIYVNNAQVSKWLCGDSIKTMDIIDSIKVFYGGMLSRGNMDAFSRGRLIDQIKSHFEDF
;
A
#
# COMPACT_ATOMS: atom_id res chain seq x y z
N MET A 1 19.39 30.33 -6.05
CA MET A 1 18.71 29.27 -6.82
C MET A 1 17.56 28.74 -5.99
N TYR A 2 16.32 29.12 -6.31
CA TYR A 2 15.13 28.53 -5.68
C TYR A 2 14.90 27.16 -6.30
N GLY A 3 15.29 26.10 -5.59
CA GLY A 3 14.96 24.73 -5.99
C GLY A 3 13.44 24.57 -6.01
N LYS A 4 12.87 24.29 -7.19
CA LYS A 4 11.45 23.93 -7.32
C LYS A 4 11.18 22.72 -6.42
N LYS A 5 10.33 22.90 -5.40
CA LYS A 5 9.83 21.80 -4.57
C LYS A 5 8.99 20.89 -5.47
N LEU A 6 9.52 19.74 -5.85
CA LEU A 6 8.78 18.71 -6.58
C LEU A 6 7.59 18.25 -5.74
N SER A 7 6.42 18.07 -6.37
CA SER A 7 5.27 17.46 -5.70
C SER A 7 5.65 16.06 -5.19
N LYS A 8 5.00 15.58 -4.13
CA LYS A 8 5.30 14.28 -3.50
C LYS A 8 5.25 13.14 -4.52
N ASN A 9 4.22 13.13 -5.37
CA ASN A 9 4.04 12.14 -6.43
C ASN A 9 5.21 12.16 -7.43
N ASN A 10 5.74 13.34 -7.77
CA ASN A 10 6.88 13.45 -8.69
C ASN A 10 8.15 12.82 -8.11
N GLN A 11 8.39 12.90 -6.80
CA GLN A 11 9.56 12.29 -6.17
C GLN A 11 9.52 10.76 -6.23
N PHE A 12 8.35 10.16 -6.01
CA PHE A 12 8.21 8.71 -6.13
C PHE A 12 8.38 8.21 -7.57
N ILE A 13 7.84 8.97 -8.53
CA ILE A 13 7.98 8.67 -9.97
C ILE A 13 9.45 8.74 -10.39
N GLU A 14 10.13 9.84 -10.05
CA GLU A 14 11.54 10.04 -10.37
C GLU A 14 12.41 8.92 -9.79
N ARG A 15 12.21 8.58 -8.52
CA ARG A 15 12.91 7.45 -7.91
C ARG A 15 12.59 6.13 -8.61
N THR A 16 11.33 5.86 -8.95
CA THR A 16 10.95 4.65 -9.69
C THR A 16 11.67 4.56 -11.04
N LEU A 17 11.70 5.66 -11.80
CA LEU A 17 12.40 5.73 -13.09
C LEU A 17 13.90 5.46 -12.92
N THR A 18 14.55 6.12 -11.96
CA THR A 18 15.98 5.90 -11.65
C THR A 18 16.25 4.46 -11.21
N GLY A 19 15.44 3.90 -10.32
CA GLY A 19 15.63 2.54 -9.80
C GLY A 19 15.42 1.43 -10.83
N LEU A 20 14.73 1.73 -11.93
CA LEU A 20 14.42 0.82 -13.04
C LEU A 20 15.18 1.14 -14.34
N ASN A 21 16.06 2.14 -14.35
CA ASN A 21 16.75 2.66 -15.54
C ASN A 21 15.83 3.02 -16.72
N ILE A 22 14.65 3.57 -16.41
CA ILE A 22 13.68 3.92 -17.43
C ILE A 22 13.92 5.37 -17.85
N GLU A 23 14.25 5.58 -19.11
CA GLU A 23 14.38 6.92 -19.69
C GLU A 23 13.01 7.43 -20.17
N GLY A 24 12.68 8.66 -19.80
CA GLY A 24 11.50 9.37 -20.31
C GLY A 24 10.16 8.89 -19.73
N ASN A 25 9.11 8.95 -20.55
CA ASN A 25 7.76 8.55 -20.18
C ASN A 25 7.51 7.09 -20.58
N ASP A 26 7.38 6.19 -19.61
CA ASP A 26 6.96 4.80 -19.84
C ASP A 26 5.46 4.64 -19.58
N LYS A 27 4.75 3.99 -20.50
CA LYS A 27 3.30 3.75 -20.44
C LYS A 27 2.87 2.82 -19.31
N ARG A 28 3.82 2.11 -18.70
CA ARG A 28 3.61 1.21 -17.56
C ARG A 28 3.84 1.89 -16.21
N LEU A 29 4.40 3.10 -16.23
CA LEU A 29 4.50 3.93 -15.04
C LEU A 29 3.18 4.67 -14.84
N CYS A 30 2.55 4.45 -13.70
CA CYS A 30 1.33 5.16 -13.33
C CYS A 30 1.62 6.11 -12.17
N LYS A 31 1.02 7.29 -12.17
CA LYS A 31 1.31 8.32 -11.15
C LYS A 31 0.48 8.16 -9.89
N LEU A 32 -0.66 7.46 -10.02
CA LEU A 32 -1.70 7.38 -9.01
C LEU A 32 -1.35 6.49 -7.83
N GLY A 33 -0.36 5.65 -7.99
CA GLY A 33 0.11 4.77 -6.94
C GLY A 33 0.69 5.36 -5.71
N PHE A 34 1.13 6.59 -5.88
CA PHE A 34 1.73 7.37 -4.83
C PHE A 34 0.78 8.46 -4.35
N GLU A 35 -0.48 8.46 -4.81
CA GLU A 35 -1.51 9.33 -4.27
C GLU A 35 -1.94 8.83 -2.89
N PHE A 36 -1.38 9.48 -1.87
CA PHE A 36 -1.85 9.34 -0.51
C PHE A 36 -3.05 10.26 -0.28
N ASN A 37 -3.95 9.83 0.60
CA ASN A 37 -4.97 10.72 1.13
C ASN A 37 -4.26 11.90 1.85
N GLU A 38 -4.33 13.09 1.26
CA GLU A 38 -3.72 14.31 1.80
C GLU A 38 -4.51 14.95 2.95
N SER A 39 -5.58 14.29 3.43
CA SER A 39 -6.29 14.73 4.62
C SER A 39 -5.33 14.89 5.81
N ASN A 40 -5.31 16.09 6.38
CA ASN A 40 -4.53 16.43 7.56
C ASN A 40 -5.22 15.99 8.87
N THR A 41 -5.78 14.78 8.87
CA THR A 41 -6.35 14.14 10.05
C THR A 41 -5.27 13.36 10.78
N ASN A 42 -5.15 13.61 12.08
CA ASN A 42 -4.35 12.77 12.96
C ASN A 42 -5.04 11.41 13.07
N GLU A 43 -4.42 10.39 12.51
CA GLU A 43 -4.94 9.02 12.58
C GLU A 43 -3.80 8.04 12.77
N ASP A 44 -4.09 6.99 13.55
CA ASP A 44 -3.20 5.85 13.67
C ASP A 44 -3.24 5.07 12.37
N CYS A 45 -2.07 4.75 11.82
CA CYS A 45 -2.00 4.03 10.56
C CYS A 45 -0.97 2.90 10.58
N ILE A 46 -1.19 1.95 9.67
CA ILE A 46 -0.30 0.85 9.39
C ILE A 46 0.10 0.98 7.93
N LEU A 47 1.41 1.03 7.67
CA LEU A 47 1.94 1.10 6.32
C LEU A 47 2.31 -0.30 5.85
N VAL A 48 1.65 -0.76 4.78
CA VAL A 48 1.96 -2.04 4.13
C VAL A 48 2.75 -1.76 2.86
N ILE A 49 3.93 -2.36 2.75
CA ILE A 49 4.84 -2.15 1.63
C ILE A 49 4.87 -3.36 0.70
N GLY A 50 4.67 -3.12 -0.58
CA GLY A 50 4.68 -4.13 -1.63
C GLY A 50 5.59 -3.79 -2.82
N LEU A 51 5.40 -4.59 -3.87
CA LEU A 51 5.73 -4.27 -5.25
C LEU A 51 4.38 -4.21 -5.95
N ASN A 52 3.99 -3.08 -6.53
CA ASN A 52 2.61 -2.93 -6.99
C ASN A 52 2.28 -3.79 -8.22
N PRO A 53 1.00 -3.80 -8.66
CA PRO A 53 0.23 -4.99 -8.83
C PRO A 53 0.47 -5.58 -10.21
N ALA A 54 -0.04 -6.79 -10.38
CA ALA A 54 -0.12 -7.36 -11.70
C ALA A 54 -0.92 -6.46 -12.64
N GLY A 55 -0.33 -6.12 -13.78
CA GLY A 55 -0.96 -5.28 -14.79
C GLY A 55 -0.08 -5.05 -16.00
N GLY A 56 -0.53 -4.14 -16.85
CA GLY A 56 0.18 -3.62 -18.03
C GLY A 56 -0.42 -2.28 -18.42
N GLU A 57 -0.13 -1.78 -19.62
CA GLU A 57 -0.53 -0.44 -20.08
C GLU A 57 -2.03 -0.16 -19.97
N ASN A 58 -2.88 -1.17 -20.21
CA ASN A 58 -4.33 -1.00 -20.08
C ASN A 58 -4.76 -0.69 -18.65
N VAL A 59 -4.08 -1.26 -17.64
CA VAL A 59 -4.37 -0.99 -16.23
C VAL A 59 -3.96 0.43 -15.88
N VAL A 60 -2.82 0.91 -16.38
CA VAL A 60 -2.38 2.31 -16.20
C VAL A 60 -3.40 3.28 -16.78
N LYS A 61 -3.92 2.98 -17.98
CA LYS A 61 -4.95 3.81 -18.63
C LYS A 61 -6.22 3.85 -17.78
N HIS A 62 -6.69 2.70 -17.31
CA HIS A 62 -7.87 2.64 -16.44
C HIS A 62 -7.66 3.37 -15.12
N GLU A 63 -6.54 3.15 -14.44
CA GLU A 63 -6.19 3.89 -13.21
C GLU A 63 -6.23 5.40 -13.51
N SER A 64 -5.62 5.86 -14.60
CA SER A 64 -5.59 7.29 -14.96
C SER A 64 -6.96 7.92 -15.22
N GLU A 65 -7.97 7.11 -15.55
CA GLU A 65 -9.35 7.53 -15.82
C GLU A 65 -10.26 7.39 -14.58
N GLU A 66 -9.91 6.54 -13.62
CA GLU A 66 -10.73 6.18 -12.46
C GLU A 66 -10.13 6.69 -11.14
N ARG A 67 -10.84 7.58 -10.45
CA ARG A 67 -10.28 8.34 -9.32
C ARG A 67 -10.40 7.64 -7.96
N LEU A 68 -11.30 6.67 -7.83
CA LEU A 68 -11.63 6.06 -6.54
C LEU A 68 -11.04 4.66 -6.42
N ASN A 69 -10.15 4.43 -5.46
CA ASN A 69 -9.63 3.11 -5.12
C ASN A 69 -10.24 2.63 -3.80
N LEU A 70 -10.94 1.50 -3.84
CA LEU A 70 -11.58 0.88 -2.67
C LEU A 70 -10.75 -0.26 -2.07
N ASN A 71 -9.62 -0.60 -2.68
CA ASN A 71 -8.72 -1.71 -2.36
C ASN A 71 -9.42 -3.07 -2.36
N SER A 72 -10.14 -3.42 -1.29
CA SER A 72 -10.97 -4.61 -1.18
C SER A 72 -12.18 -4.40 -0.30
N LEU A 73 -13.24 -5.17 -0.53
CA LEU A 73 -14.33 -5.30 0.44
C LEU A 73 -14.10 -6.53 1.32
N SER A 74 -14.48 -6.45 2.59
CA SER A 74 -14.22 -7.47 3.60
C SER A 74 -14.92 -8.80 3.31
N GLN A 75 -16.15 -8.75 2.78
CA GLN A 75 -16.99 -9.91 2.54
C GLN A 75 -17.49 -9.97 1.08
N ASP A 76 -17.97 -8.86 0.54
CA ASP A 76 -18.62 -8.85 -0.77
C ASP A 76 -17.65 -8.87 -1.95
N ASN A 77 -18.06 -9.52 -3.03
CA ASN A 77 -17.41 -9.39 -4.34
C ASN A 77 -18.30 -8.55 -5.24
N ILE A 78 -17.84 -7.35 -5.57
CA ILE A 78 -18.44 -6.52 -6.61
C ILE A 78 -17.55 -6.57 -7.85
N LYS A 79 -18.15 -6.58 -9.05
CA LYS A 79 -17.41 -6.65 -10.31
C LYS A 79 -17.09 -5.23 -10.77
N THR A 80 -15.93 -4.74 -10.38
CA THR A 80 -15.42 -3.40 -10.72
C THR A 80 -13.90 -3.37 -10.69
N THR A 81 -13.32 -2.45 -11.42
CA THR A 81 -11.89 -2.09 -11.43
C THR A 81 -11.46 -1.34 -10.17
N HIS A 82 -12.40 -0.72 -9.44
CA HIS A 82 -12.14 -0.02 -8.17
C HIS A 82 -11.79 -0.95 -6.99
N VAL A 83 -11.98 -2.27 -7.15
CA VAL A 83 -11.79 -3.28 -6.11
C VAL A 83 -10.91 -4.42 -6.63
N TYR A 84 -9.80 -4.67 -5.95
CA TYR A 84 -8.90 -5.78 -6.26
C TYR A 84 -8.76 -6.75 -5.08
N ASN A 85 -9.86 -7.48 -4.85
CA ASN A 85 -10.01 -8.39 -3.71
C ASN A 85 -8.91 -9.46 -3.61
N SER A 86 -8.43 -10.02 -4.73
CA SER A 86 -7.44 -11.10 -4.68
C SER A 86 -6.10 -10.68 -4.06
N TYR A 87 -5.73 -9.41 -4.18
CA TYR A 87 -4.49 -8.88 -3.63
C TYR A 87 -4.70 -8.22 -2.28
N TYR A 88 -5.66 -7.30 -2.17
CA TYR A 88 -5.83 -6.49 -0.96
C TYR A 88 -6.59 -7.20 0.17
N ARG A 89 -7.53 -8.11 -0.13
CA ARG A 89 -8.32 -8.79 0.92
C ARG A 89 -7.47 -9.67 1.83
N PRO A 90 -6.50 -10.47 1.33
CA PRO A 90 -5.60 -11.22 2.20
C PRO A 90 -4.79 -10.33 3.16
N ILE A 91 -4.30 -9.18 2.69
CA ILE A 91 -3.62 -8.17 3.51
C ILE A 91 -4.56 -7.66 4.60
N TYR A 92 -5.76 -7.24 4.20
CA TYR A 92 -6.79 -6.75 5.11
C TYR A 92 -7.12 -7.76 6.21
N LYS A 93 -7.34 -9.03 5.84
CA LYS A 93 -7.65 -10.11 6.80
C LYS A 93 -6.53 -10.33 7.81
N LEU A 94 -5.27 -10.33 7.35
CA LEU A 94 -4.11 -10.44 8.24
C LEU A 94 -4.05 -9.27 9.22
N MET A 95 -4.16 -8.03 8.73
CA MET A 95 -4.13 -6.85 9.58
C MET A 95 -5.33 -6.79 10.54
N SER A 96 -6.51 -7.25 10.09
CA SER A 96 -7.71 -7.38 10.92
C SER A 96 -7.51 -8.36 12.06
N GLU A 97 -6.88 -9.51 11.81
CA GLU A 97 -6.57 -10.49 12.86
C GLU A 97 -5.55 -9.96 13.88
N ILE A 98 -4.53 -9.24 13.40
CA ILE A 98 -3.49 -8.62 14.25
C ILE A 98 -4.11 -7.56 15.17
N THR A 99 -5.01 -6.74 14.63
CA THR A 99 -5.54 -5.54 15.31
C THR A 99 -6.88 -5.76 16.01
N GLY A 100 -7.36 -7.01 16.11
CA GLY A 100 -8.66 -7.30 16.74
C GLY A 100 -9.84 -6.69 15.98
N ASN A 101 -9.81 -6.74 14.65
CA ASN A 101 -10.79 -6.18 13.71
C ASN A 101 -10.89 -4.65 13.71
N ASN A 102 -9.81 -3.96 14.08
CA ASN A 102 -9.82 -2.50 14.24
C ASN A 102 -9.12 -1.75 13.09
N VAL A 103 -9.12 -2.31 11.89
CA VAL A 103 -8.53 -1.73 10.66
C VAL A 103 -9.56 -1.36 9.60
N LYS A 104 -9.35 -0.26 8.90
CA LYS A 104 -10.16 0.22 7.76
C LYS A 104 -9.29 0.68 6.60
N TRP A 105 -9.89 0.78 5.42
CA TRP A 105 -9.25 1.40 4.26
C TRP A 105 -9.37 2.94 4.31
N PRO A 106 -8.50 3.68 3.61
CA PRO A 106 -8.48 5.13 3.67
C PRO A 106 -9.77 5.82 3.23
N TRP A 107 -10.55 5.21 2.34
CA TRP A 107 -11.83 5.78 1.88
C TRP A 107 -12.88 5.82 3.00
N CYS A 108 -12.78 4.96 4.02
CA CYS A 108 -13.66 5.00 5.20
C CYS A 108 -13.39 6.19 6.14
N ASN A 109 -12.39 7.03 5.85
CA ASN A 109 -12.14 8.28 6.58
C ASN A 109 -12.93 9.48 6.03
N LYS A 110 -13.56 9.34 4.86
CA LYS A 110 -14.40 10.39 4.26
C LYS A 110 -15.81 10.36 4.86
N SER A 111 -16.52 11.47 4.74
CA SER A 111 -17.96 11.48 5.04
C SER A 111 -18.73 10.62 4.04
N TRP A 112 -19.91 10.12 4.43
CA TRP A 112 -20.76 9.36 3.51
C TRP A 112 -21.18 10.21 2.32
N ASP A 113 -21.53 11.48 2.52
CA ASP A 113 -21.99 12.37 1.45
C ASP A 113 -20.90 12.61 0.37
N GLU A 114 -19.64 12.74 0.80
CA GLU A 114 -18.49 12.79 -0.12
C GLU A 114 -18.34 11.50 -0.91
N LEU A 115 -18.38 10.35 -0.23
CA LEU A 115 -18.27 9.04 -0.87
C LEU A 115 -19.42 8.79 -1.85
N ASP A 116 -20.63 9.19 -1.48
CA ASP A 116 -21.81 9.00 -2.29
C ASP A 116 -21.71 9.75 -3.62
N THR A 117 -21.27 11.01 -3.55
CA THR A 117 -20.96 11.82 -4.72
C THR A 117 -19.86 11.19 -5.58
N GLU A 118 -18.82 10.62 -4.96
CA GLU A 118 -17.76 9.91 -5.68
C GLU A 118 -18.26 8.62 -6.33
N PHE A 119 -19.13 7.85 -5.67
CA PHE A 119 -19.69 6.63 -6.22
C PHE A 119 -20.53 6.88 -7.47
N ASP A 120 -21.35 7.94 -7.47
CA ASP A 120 -22.13 8.31 -8.64
C ASP A 120 -21.24 8.71 -9.82
N LYS A 121 -20.19 9.51 -9.57
CA LYS A 121 -19.21 9.90 -10.60
C LYS A 121 -18.45 8.71 -11.18
N ASN A 122 -18.16 7.70 -10.35
CA ASN A 122 -17.42 6.51 -10.74
C ASN A 122 -18.35 5.36 -11.18
N LYS A 123 -19.63 5.61 -11.46
CA LYS A 123 -20.60 4.60 -11.94
C LYS A 123 -20.75 3.40 -10.99
N LEU A 124 -20.58 3.64 -9.69
CA LEU A 124 -20.71 2.65 -8.62
C LEU A 124 -22.10 2.65 -7.97
N SER A 125 -23.05 3.45 -8.46
CA SER A 125 -24.39 3.58 -7.89
C SER A 125 -25.13 2.24 -7.75
N ILE A 126 -24.92 1.30 -8.68
CA ILE A 126 -25.49 -0.07 -8.61
C ILE A 126 -25.00 -0.89 -7.41
N TYR A 127 -23.88 -0.49 -6.80
CA TYR A 127 -23.28 -1.15 -5.63
C TYR A 127 -23.44 -0.32 -4.34
N LYS A 128 -24.14 0.81 -4.39
CA LYS A 128 -24.22 1.81 -3.30
C LYS A 128 -24.65 1.21 -1.97
N GLU A 129 -25.65 0.34 -1.96
CA GLU A 129 -26.11 -0.34 -0.73
C GLU A 129 -25.01 -1.20 -0.10
N LYS A 130 -24.29 -1.99 -0.92
CA LYS A 130 -23.17 -2.82 -0.44
C LYS A 130 -22.01 -1.97 0.08
N LEU A 131 -21.68 -0.89 -0.63
CA LEU A 131 -20.63 0.05 -0.24
C LEU A 131 -21.00 0.79 1.06
N LYS A 132 -22.28 1.13 1.26
CA LYS A 132 -22.80 1.72 2.49
C LYS A 132 -22.64 0.78 3.68
N LEU A 133 -23.04 -0.47 3.52
CA LEU A 133 -22.90 -1.49 4.57
C LEU A 133 -21.43 -1.71 4.96
N GLU A 134 -20.53 -1.80 3.98
CA GLU A 134 -19.10 -1.92 4.24
C GLU A 134 -18.54 -0.67 4.95
N PHE A 135 -18.95 0.54 4.53
CA PHE A 135 -18.56 1.80 5.16
C PHE A 135 -19.00 1.86 6.62
N ASP A 136 -20.29 1.63 6.89
CA ASP A 136 -20.86 1.76 8.24
C ASP A 136 -20.22 0.78 9.23
N LYS A 137 -19.85 -0.40 8.76
CA LYS A 137 -19.14 -1.41 9.57
C LYS A 137 -17.72 -0.97 9.96
N HIS A 138 -17.08 -0.13 9.15
CA HIS A 138 -15.63 0.11 9.23
C HIS A 138 -15.26 1.55 9.58
N LYS A 139 -16.16 2.53 9.41
CA LYS A 139 -15.85 3.97 9.57
C LYS A 139 -15.24 4.34 10.92
N ASP A 140 -15.68 3.68 11.99
CA ASP A 140 -15.25 3.98 13.37
C ASP A 140 -14.02 3.17 13.83
N ARG A 141 -13.42 2.38 12.93
CA ARG A 141 -12.20 1.61 13.25
C ARG A 141 -11.00 2.53 13.43
N ARG A 142 -10.11 2.17 14.35
CA ARG A 142 -8.96 2.97 14.80
C ARG A 142 -7.86 3.12 13.75
N PHE A 143 -7.44 2.01 13.14
CA PHE A 143 -6.27 1.99 12.28
C PHE A 143 -6.62 2.11 10.80
N THR A 144 -5.99 3.04 10.09
CA THR A 144 -6.10 3.12 8.63
C THR A 144 -4.94 2.38 7.97
N LEU A 145 -5.26 1.48 7.03
CA LEU A 145 -4.27 0.74 6.24
C LEU A 145 -3.87 1.55 5.00
N TYR A 146 -2.60 1.94 4.93
CA TYR A 146 -2.02 2.53 3.72
C TYR A 146 -1.15 1.51 3.01
N ILE A 147 -1.32 1.42 1.69
CA ILE A 147 -0.45 0.63 0.83
C ILE A 147 0.58 1.57 0.20
N GLY A 148 1.84 1.15 0.19
CA GLY A 148 2.88 1.81 -0.57
C GLY A 148 3.72 0.77 -1.31
N ASP A 149 4.34 1.18 -2.42
CA ASP A 149 5.13 0.29 -3.24
C ASP A 149 6.55 0.79 -3.45
N MET A 150 7.48 -0.16 -3.58
CA MET A 150 8.88 0.17 -3.89
C MET A 150 9.07 0.61 -5.34
N PHE A 151 8.24 0.09 -6.25
CA PHE A 151 8.13 0.56 -7.61
C PHE A 151 6.65 0.61 -7.95
N TYR A 152 6.20 1.74 -8.48
CA TYR A 152 4.86 1.81 -9.05
C TYR A 152 4.95 1.70 -10.56
N TYR A 153 5.16 0.46 -10.98
CA TYR A 153 5.36 0.07 -12.36
C TYR A 153 4.52 -1.17 -12.64
N HIS A 154 3.61 -1.06 -13.62
CA HIS A 154 2.70 -2.14 -13.98
C HIS A 154 3.44 -3.21 -14.81
N GLU A 155 3.93 -4.24 -14.11
CA GLU A 155 4.51 -5.43 -14.71
C GLU A 155 4.07 -6.68 -13.93
N THR A 156 3.23 -7.48 -14.58
CA THR A 156 2.62 -8.69 -14.01
C THR A 156 3.62 -9.71 -13.47
N LYS A 157 4.80 -9.79 -14.09
CA LYS A 157 5.85 -10.68 -13.64
C LYS A 157 6.94 -9.86 -12.96
N SER A 158 7.04 -9.90 -11.63
CA SER A 158 8.11 -9.20 -10.90
C SER A 158 9.53 -9.53 -11.38
N LYS A 159 9.75 -10.74 -11.92
CA LYS A 159 11.01 -11.15 -12.57
C LYS A 159 11.34 -10.40 -13.87
N MET A 160 10.35 -9.73 -14.46
CA MET A 160 10.46 -8.93 -15.69
C MET A 160 10.59 -7.45 -15.38
N LEU A 161 10.63 -7.04 -14.10
CA LEU A 161 11.05 -5.69 -13.75
C LEU A 161 12.44 -5.46 -14.37
N PRO A 162 12.67 -4.32 -15.04
CA PRO A 162 13.96 -4.01 -15.67
C PRO A 162 14.98 -3.63 -14.59
N LEU A 163 15.32 -4.59 -13.73
CA LEU A 163 16.25 -4.39 -12.65
C LEU A 163 17.68 -4.27 -13.20
N ILE A 164 18.40 -3.27 -12.73
CA ILE A 164 19.80 -2.99 -13.03
C ILE A 164 20.66 -3.85 -12.11
N LYS A 165 21.58 -4.64 -12.66
CA LYS A 165 22.41 -5.56 -11.84
C LYS A 165 23.30 -4.82 -10.85
N GLU A 166 23.79 -3.65 -11.24
CA GLU A 166 24.75 -2.84 -10.49
C GLU A 166 24.07 -1.94 -9.43
N THR A 167 22.74 -1.85 -9.42
CA THR A 167 22.01 -1.02 -8.46
C THR A 167 21.96 -1.66 -7.08
N ASN A 168 22.31 -0.87 -6.07
CA ASN A 168 22.09 -1.22 -4.68
C ASN A 168 20.60 -1.12 -4.33
N TYR A 169 19.85 -2.19 -4.61
CA TYR A 169 18.41 -2.24 -4.31
C TYR A 169 18.10 -2.16 -2.81
N SER A 170 19.06 -2.45 -1.94
CA SER A 170 18.88 -2.27 -0.50
C SER A 170 18.77 -0.79 -0.15
N GLU A 171 19.71 0.01 -0.65
CA GLU A 171 19.70 1.47 -0.47
C GLU A 171 18.47 2.09 -1.12
N TYR A 172 18.16 1.71 -2.36
CA TYR A 172 16.95 2.15 -3.06
C TYR A 172 15.67 1.88 -2.23
N CYS A 173 15.49 0.66 -1.75
CA CYS A 173 14.30 0.29 -0.97
C CYS A 173 14.23 1.03 0.36
N ARG A 174 15.37 1.25 1.03
CA ARG A 174 15.43 2.04 2.27
C ARG A 174 15.03 3.49 2.02
N ASP A 175 15.51 4.07 0.94
CA ASP A 175 15.19 5.43 0.53
C ASP A 175 13.71 5.61 0.15
N MET A 176 13.17 4.68 -0.64
CA MET A 176 11.74 4.68 -0.99
C MET A 176 10.86 4.51 0.25
N LEU A 177 11.24 3.62 1.18
CA LEU A 177 10.52 3.46 2.43
C LEU A 177 10.52 4.74 3.27
N LYS A 178 11.68 5.42 3.38
CA LYS A 178 11.78 6.71 4.07
C LYS A 178 10.90 7.77 3.41
N LEU A 179 10.78 7.77 2.08
CA LEU A 179 9.89 8.68 1.37
C LEU A 179 8.42 8.41 1.71
N HIS A 180 7.98 7.15 1.74
CA HIS A 180 6.64 6.77 2.20
C HIS A 180 6.36 7.24 3.64
N ILE A 181 7.30 6.98 4.55
CA ILE A 181 7.21 7.40 5.97
C ILE A 181 7.08 8.92 6.06
N LYS A 182 7.93 9.66 5.34
CA LYS A 182 7.94 11.13 5.31
C LYS A 182 6.60 11.66 4.82
N VAL A 183 6.07 11.14 3.72
CA VAL A 183 4.81 11.63 3.13
C VAL A 183 3.65 11.44 4.09
N LEU A 184 3.54 10.28 4.74
CA LEU A 184 2.51 10.00 5.73
C LEU A 184 2.65 10.88 6.98
N ARG A 185 3.87 11.06 7.52
CA ARG A 185 4.11 11.95 8.66
C ARG A 185 3.77 13.41 8.35
N GLU A 186 4.12 13.89 7.16
CA GLU A 186 3.76 15.23 6.69
C GLU A 186 2.23 15.42 6.56
N SER A 187 1.48 14.34 6.29
CA SER A 187 0.01 14.31 6.32
C SER A 187 -0.55 13.95 7.71
N LYS A 188 0.26 14.14 8.77
CA LYS A 188 -0.08 13.91 10.19
C LYS A 188 -0.50 12.48 10.57
N LYS A 189 -0.08 11.48 9.79
CA LYS A 189 -0.39 10.08 10.08
C LYS A 189 0.58 9.51 11.11
N SER A 190 0.06 8.85 12.13
CA SER A 190 0.84 8.17 13.17
C SER A 190 1.07 6.72 12.78
N ILE A 191 2.19 6.45 12.09
CA ILE A 191 2.56 5.09 11.67
C ILE A 191 2.92 4.27 12.91
N LYS A 192 2.13 3.24 13.23
CA LYS A 192 2.40 2.34 14.37
C LYS A 192 3.46 1.31 14.04
N PHE A 193 3.36 0.72 12.86
CA PHE A 193 4.37 -0.18 12.33
C PHE A 193 4.29 -0.25 10.82
N ILE A 194 5.32 -0.85 10.23
CA ILE A 194 5.40 -1.12 8.79
C ILE A 194 5.40 -2.63 8.59
N TYR A 195 4.63 -3.12 7.62
CA TYR A 195 4.63 -4.51 7.21
C TYR A 195 5.09 -4.64 5.76
N VAL A 196 6.18 -5.35 5.52
CA VAL A 196 6.67 -5.64 4.16
C VAL A 196 6.02 -6.93 3.67
N ASN A 197 5.10 -6.80 2.71
CA ASN A 197 4.24 -7.87 2.23
C ASN A 197 4.85 -8.70 1.08
N ASN A 198 6.07 -8.38 0.66
CA ASN A 198 6.70 -8.97 -0.52
C ASN A 198 8.06 -9.58 -0.18
N ALA A 199 8.26 -10.86 -0.50
CA ALA A 199 9.49 -11.58 -0.18
C ALA A 199 10.74 -10.99 -0.85
N GLN A 200 10.64 -10.48 -2.07
CA GLN A 200 11.75 -9.85 -2.78
C GLN A 200 12.13 -8.52 -2.12
N VAL A 201 11.13 -7.72 -1.72
CA VAL A 201 11.37 -6.45 -1.00
C VAL A 201 11.95 -6.71 0.38
N SER A 202 11.43 -7.71 1.09
CA SER A 202 12.00 -8.16 2.36
C SER A 202 13.47 -8.50 2.18
N LYS A 203 13.83 -9.32 1.17
CA LYS A 203 15.23 -9.64 0.86
C LYS A 203 16.08 -8.40 0.53
N TRP A 204 15.57 -7.44 -0.26
CA TRP A 204 16.31 -6.21 -0.54
C TRP A 204 16.55 -5.38 0.72
N LEU A 205 15.60 -5.30 1.64
CA LEU A 205 15.73 -4.53 2.88
C LEU A 205 16.60 -5.22 3.94
N CYS A 206 16.44 -6.54 4.12
CA CYS A 206 17.14 -7.30 5.16
C CYS A 206 18.45 -7.96 4.70
N GLY A 207 18.74 -7.96 3.39
CA GLY A 207 19.86 -8.68 2.80
C GLY A 207 19.71 -10.19 2.97
N ASP A 208 20.83 -10.90 3.08
CA ASP A 208 20.84 -12.35 3.32
C ASP A 208 20.64 -12.72 4.80
N SER A 209 20.34 -11.75 5.67
CA SER A 209 20.05 -12.01 7.07
C SER A 209 18.63 -12.58 7.25
N ILE A 210 18.48 -13.60 8.10
CA ILE A 210 17.19 -14.17 8.51
C ILE A 210 16.56 -13.26 9.57
N LYS A 211 16.36 -11.99 9.25
CA LYS A 211 15.70 -11.02 10.14
C LYS A 211 14.20 -11.03 9.88
N THR A 212 13.41 -11.08 10.94
CA THR A 212 11.95 -10.97 10.86
C THR A 212 11.45 -9.56 11.17
N MET A 213 12.32 -8.71 11.70
CA MET A 213 12.03 -7.33 12.07
C MET A 213 13.30 -6.47 11.98
N ASP A 214 13.13 -5.19 11.65
CA ASP A 214 14.14 -4.13 11.72
C ASP A 214 13.51 -2.85 12.29
N ILE A 215 14.32 -1.85 12.62
CA ILE A 215 13.85 -0.52 13.02
C ILE A 215 14.37 0.50 12.00
N ILE A 216 13.46 1.17 11.31
CA ILE A 216 13.78 2.19 10.31
C ILE A 216 13.04 3.48 10.67
N ASP A 217 13.77 4.60 10.78
CA ASP A 217 13.23 5.89 11.21
C ASP A 217 12.41 5.81 12.52
N SER A 218 12.90 5.01 13.47
CA SER A 218 12.25 4.73 14.77
C SER A 218 10.89 4.03 14.67
N ILE A 219 10.59 3.36 13.56
CA ILE A 219 9.38 2.55 13.36
C ILE A 219 9.79 1.09 13.22
N LYS A 220 9.09 0.17 13.91
CA LYS A 220 9.29 -1.27 13.72
C LYS A 220 8.79 -1.67 12.32
N VAL A 221 9.67 -2.34 11.57
CA VAL A 221 9.42 -2.87 10.23
C VAL A 221 9.40 -4.38 10.32
N PHE A 222 8.25 -5.00 10.06
CA PHE A 222 8.07 -6.44 10.09
C PHE A 222 8.20 -7.00 8.67
N TYR A 223 9.08 -7.98 8.50
CA TYR A 223 9.30 -8.64 7.22
C TYR A 223 8.40 -9.86 7.11
N GLY A 224 7.60 -9.89 6.05
CA GLY A 224 6.90 -11.07 5.60
C GLY A 224 7.12 -11.30 4.11
N GLY A 225 6.27 -12.17 3.57
CA GLY A 225 6.20 -12.43 2.15
C GLY A 225 4.96 -13.23 1.87
N MET A 226 3.92 -12.58 1.34
CA MET A 226 2.79 -13.32 0.78
C MET A 226 3.19 -13.80 -0.61
N LEU A 227 3.01 -15.10 -0.88
CA LEU A 227 3.19 -15.68 -2.21
C LEU A 227 2.18 -15.05 -3.18
N SER A 228 2.45 -15.16 -4.49
CA SER A 228 1.47 -14.79 -5.51
C SER A 228 0.13 -15.51 -5.21
N ARG A 229 -0.96 -14.73 -5.14
CA ARG A 229 -2.32 -15.09 -4.63
C ARG A 229 -2.58 -14.86 -3.13
N GLY A 230 -1.67 -14.21 -2.41
CA GLY A 230 -1.93 -13.78 -1.03
C GLY A 230 -1.88 -14.92 -0.01
N ASN A 231 -1.12 -15.97 -0.29
CA ASN A 231 -0.95 -17.08 0.65
C ASN A 231 0.37 -16.94 1.39
N MET A 232 0.32 -17.00 2.72
CA MET A 232 1.47 -17.16 3.62
C MET A 232 1.28 -18.50 4.31
N ASP A 233 2.34 -19.28 4.49
CA ASP A 233 2.22 -20.54 5.21
C ASP A 233 1.81 -20.29 6.68
N ALA A 234 1.14 -21.27 7.29
CA ALA A 234 0.53 -21.10 8.61
C ALA A 234 1.55 -20.76 9.69
N PHE A 235 2.76 -21.32 9.61
CA PHE A 235 3.83 -21.05 10.58
C PHE A 235 4.33 -19.61 10.48
N SER A 236 4.68 -19.16 9.27
CA SER A 236 5.07 -17.77 9.04
C SER A 236 3.98 -16.78 9.43
N ARG A 237 2.71 -17.11 9.16
CA ARG A 237 1.56 -16.29 9.55
C ARG A 237 1.44 -16.19 11.07
N GLY A 238 1.43 -17.31 11.79
CA GLY A 238 1.33 -17.34 13.25
C GLY A 238 2.45 -16.54 13.90
N ARG A 239 3.70 -16.82 13.50
CA ARG A 239 4.88 -16.08 13.96
C ARG A 239 4.75 -14.56 13.75
N LEU A 240 4.31 -14.14 12.56
CA LEU A 240 4.16 -12.71 12.25
C LEU A 240 3.07 -12.06 13.10
N ILE A 241 1.94 -12.74 13.29
CA ILE A 241 0.84 -12.24 14.14
C ILE A 241 1.33 -12.07 15.57
N ASP A 242 1.98 -13.08 16.14
CA ASP A 242 2.46 -13.05 17.52
C ASP A 242 3.49 -11.93 17.73
N GLN A 243 4.44 -11.78 16.79
CA GLN A 243 5.45 -10.72 16.85
C GLN A 243 4.82 -9.31 16.80
N ILE A 244 3.84 -9.08 15.93
CA ILE A 244 3.20 -7.77 15.82
C ILE A 244 2.27 -7.50 17.01
N LYS A 245 1.54 -8.52 17.50
CA LYS A 245 0.70 -8.37 18.69
C LYS A 245 1.50 -8.04 19.94
N SER A 246 2.64 -8.71 20.15
CA SER A 246 3.55 -8.37 21.25
C SER A 246 4.04 -6.92 21.15
N HIS A 247 4.24 -6.39 19.94
CA HIS A 247 4.55 -4.97 19.78
C HIS A 247 3.39 -4.04 20.18
N PHE A 248 2.15 -4.45 19.98
CA PHE A 248 0.98 -3.67 20.41
C PHE A 248 0.81 -3.63 21.93
N GLU A 249 1.30 -4.64 22.65
CA GLU A 249 1.32 -4.66 24.12
C GLU A 249 2.36 -3.68 24.70
N ASP A 250 3.33 -3.23 23.90
CA ASP A 250 4.31 -2.20 24.27
C ASP A 250 3.73 -0.76 24.23
N PHE A 251 2.47 -0.56 23.81
CA PHE A 251 1.79 0.74 23.67
C PHE A 251 0.60 0.93 24.61
#